data_AF-A0A959EYS5-F1
#
_entry.id   AF-A0A959EYS5-F1
#
_cell.length_a   1.000
_cell.length_b   1.000
_cell.length_c   1.000
_cell.angle_alpha   90.00
_cell.angle_beta   90.00
_cell.angle_gamma   90.00
#
_symmetry.space_group_name_H-M   'P 1'
#
loop_
_entity.id
_entity.type
_entity.pdbx_description
1 polymer ?
#
loop_
_entity_poly.entity_id
_entity_poly.type
_entity_poly.pdbx_seq_one_letter_code
_entity_poly.pdbx_strand_id
1 'polypeptide(L)'
;MIRRNSQNLLQLVNQILDLRKLESGAMELRPTQGEVVSYLRYLFESFEAWAESRDLRMHFLGNVPELVMDYDPEKLLRIVSNLLDNA
;
A
#
# COMPACT_ATOMS: atom_id res chain seq x y z
N MET A 1 16.29 -1.77 21.02
CA MET A 1 15.42 -2.97 21.01
C MET A 1 14.01 -2.69 21.52
N ILE A 2 13.81 -2.12 22.71
CA ILE A 2 12.47 -1.84 23.28
C ILE A 2 11.57 -1.03 22.32
N ARG A 3 12.09 0.06 21.73
CA ARG A 3 11.34 0.90 20.79
C ARG A 3 10.80 0.16 19.56
N ARG A 4 11.61 -0.76 18.99
CA ARG A 4 11.22 -1.55 17.81
C ARG A 4 10.09 -2.53 18.14
N ASN A 5 10.15 -3.14 19.32
CA ASN A 5 9.09 -4.05 19.78
C ASN A 5 7.77 -3.30 20.03
N SER A 6 7.83 -2.11 20.62
CA SER A 6 6.64 -1.25 20.81
C SER A 6 6.02 -0.81 19.48
N GLN A 7 6.84 -0.49 18.48
CA GLN A 7 6.37 -0.15 17.13
C GLN A 7 5.69 -1.33 16.44
N ASN A 8 6.28 -2.53 16.51
CA ASN A 8 5.68 -3.74 15.94
C ASN A 8 4.34 -4.07 16.61
N LEU A 9 4.26 -3.95 17.94
CA LEU A 9 3.00 -4.18 18.66
C LEU A 9 1.93 -3.17 18.24
N LEU A 10 2.27 -1.89 18.13
CA LEU A 10 1.35 -0.86 17.65
C LEU A 10 0.86 -1.14 16.24
N GLN A 11 1.75 -1.62 15.35
CA GLN A 11 1.39 -2.00 13.99
C GLN A 11 0.38 -3.16 13.97
N LEU A 12 0.59 -4.20 14.80
CA LEU A 12 -0.35 -5.31 14.94
C LEU A 12 -1.72 -4.87 15.48
N VAL A 13 -1.72 -3.98 16.49
CA VAL A 13 -2.96 -3.40 17.02
C VAL A 13 -3.72 -2.64 15.93
N ASN A 14 -3.03 -1.82 15.15
CA ASN A 14 -3.62 -1.08 14.04
C ASN A 14 -4.20 -2.02 12.97
N GLN A 15 -3.48 -3.09 12.61
CA GLN A 15 -3.96 -4.09 11.66
C GLN A 15 -5.26 -4.77 12.14
N ILE A 16 -5.37 -5.10 13.43
CA ILE A 16 -6.60 -5.67 14.01
C ILE A 16 -7.74 -4.64 13.97
N LEU A 17 -7.50 -3.39 14.34
CA LEU A 17 -8.52 -2.33 14.31
C LEU A 17 -9.05 -2.11 12.89
N ASP A 18 -8.18 -2.12 11.90
CA ASP A 18 -8.58 -1.94 10.51
C ASP A 18 -9.35 -3.14 9.97
N LEU A 19 -8.99 -4.36 10.36
CA LEU A 19 -9.77 -5.55 10.06
C LEU A 19 -11.18 -5.44 10.66
N ARG A 20 -11.30 -5.01 11.92
CA ARG A 20 -12.61 -4.78 12.56
C ARG A 20 -13.45 -3.74 11.82
N LYS A 21 -12.85 -2.63 11.38
CA LYS A 21 -13.55 -1.61 10.58
C LYS A 21 -14.02 -2.16 9.24
N LEU A 22 -13.22 -3.04 8.62
CA LEU A 22 -13.61 -3.70 7.38
C LEU A 22 -14.79 -4.66 7.60
N GLU A 23 -14.73 -5.51 8.62
CA GLU A 23 -15.79 -6.47 8.97
C GLU A 23 -17.11 -5.79 9.34
N SER A 24 -17.04 -4.64 10.03
CA SER A 24 -18.24 -3.89 10.45
C SER A 24 -18.81 -2.98 9.36
N GLY A 25 -18.15 -2.86 8.20
CA GLY A 25 -18.49 -1.88 7.17
C GLY A 25 -18.20 -0.43 7.55
N ALA A 26 -17.52 -0.19 8.67
CA ALA A 26 -17.11 1.16 9.10
C ALA A 26 -15.88 1.70 8.33
N MET A 27 -15.28 0.89 7.45
CA MET A 27 -14.24 1.35 6.56
C MET A 27 -14.85 2.08 5.36
N GLU A 28 -14.85 3.41 5.42
CA GLU A 28 -15.25 4.25 4.29
C GLU A 28 -14.20 4.19 3.18
N LEU A 29 -14.68 4.03 1.94
CA LEU A 29 -13.90 4.25 0.73
C LEU A 29 -14.11 5.69 0.27
N ARG A 30 -13.04 6.39 -0.05
CA ARG A 30 -13.09 7.76 -0.59
C ARG A 30 -12.49 7.76 -1.99
N PRO A 31 -13.21 7.23 -2.98
CA PRO A 31 -12.69 7.15 -4.33
C PRO A 31 -12.56 8.55 -4.93
N THR A 32 -11.49 8.74 -5.67
CA THR A 32 -11.24 9.89 -6.52
C THR A 32 -11.06 9.40 -7.94
N GLN A 33 -11.61 10.11 -8.91
CA GLN A 33 -11.35 9.84 -10.31
C GLN A 33 -9.93 10.32 -10.66
N GLY A 34 -9.11 9.43 -11.21
CA GLY A 34 -7.76 9.77 -11.62
C GLY A 34 -7.10 8.70 -12.47
N GLU A 35 -5.94 9.01 -13.03
CA GLU A 35 -5.14 8.07 -13.80
C GLU A 35 -4.38 7.13 -12.84
N VAL A 36 -4.85 5.89 -12.73
CA VAL A 36 -4.39 4.94 -11.70
C VAL A 36 -3.02 4.35 -12.03
N VAL A 37 -2.66 4.24 -13.32
CA VAL A 37 -1.39 3.61 -13.73
C VAL A 37 -0.22 4.50 -13.30
N SER A 38 -0.33 5.81 -13.46
CA SER A 38 0.64 6.81 -13.00
C SER A 38 0.75 6.80 -11.48
N TYR A 39 -0.37 6.67 -10.77
CA TYR A 39 -0.33 6.58 -9.31
C TYR A 39 0.38 5.30 -8.84
N LEU A 40 0.07 4.15 -9.42
CA LEU A 40 0.74 2.89 -9.09
C LEU A 40 2.24 2.91 -9.46
N ARG A 41 2.60 3.59 -10.56
CA ARG A 41 4.01 3.80 -10.94
C ARG A 41 4.74 4.67 -9.92
N TYR A 42 4.13 5.79 -9.50
CA TYR A 42 4.64 6.63 -8.44
C TYR A 42 4.83 5.84 -7.12
N LEU A 43 3.84 5.03 -6.74
CA LEU A 43 3.97 4.15 -5.58
C LEU A 43 5.16 3.22 -5.73
N PHE A 44 5.26 2.52 -6.86
CA PHE A 44 6.34 1.59 -7.16
C PHE A 44 7.73 2.26 -7.05
N GLU A 45 7.90 3.45 -7.65
CA GLU A 45 9.14 4.23 -7.58
C GLU A 45 9.50 4.60 -6.12
N SER A 46 8.51 4.90 -5.28
CA SER A 46 8.74 5.20 -3.86
C SER A 46 9.30 4.02 -3.05
N PHE A 47 9.18 2.79 -3.54
CA PHE A 47 9.74 1.58 -2.92
C PHE A 47 11.10 1.16 -3.50
N GLU A 48 11.67 1.86 -4.48
CA GLU A 48 12.97 1.48 -5.07
C GLU A 48 14.07 1.39 -4.02
N ALA A 49 14.22 2.41 -3.16
CA ALA A 49 15.21 2.39 -2.09
C ALA A 49 15.01 1.25 -1.08
N TRP A 50 13.75 0.88 -0.80
CA TRP A 50 13.43 -0.25 0.07
C TRP A 50 13.85 -1.58 -0.59
N ALA A 51 13.59 -1.74 -1.89
CA ALA A 51 13.95 -2.94 -2.64
C ALA A 51 15.47 -3.08 -2.79
N GLU A 52 16.16 -1.99 -3.13
CA GLU A 52 17.62 -1.94 -3.19
C GLU A 52 18.26 -2.33 -1.85
N SER A 53 17.71 -1.84 -0.73
CA SER A 53 18.19 -2.20 0.61
C SER A 53 18.07 -3.69 0.94
N ARG A 54 17.25 -4.42 0.18
CA ARG A 54 17.02 -5.87 0.29
C ARG A 54 17.63 -6.67 -0.86
N ASP A 55 18.42 -6.04 -1.74
CA ASP A 55 18.97 -6.64 -2.97
C ASP A 55 17.88 -7.23 -3.89
N LEU A 56 16.71 -6.59 -3.91
CA LEU A 56 15.57 -6.96 -4.75
C LEU A 56 15.50 -6.07 -5.99
N ARG A 57 15.24 -6.68 -7.15
CA ARG A 57 14.88 -5.97 -8.37
C ARG A 57 13.37 -6.00 -8.54
N MET A 58 12.77 -4.83 -8.63
CA MET A 58 11.34 -4.71 -8.91
C MET A 58 11.12 -4.40 -10.39
N HIS A 59 10.00 -4.87 -10.95
CA HIS A 59 9.54 -4.48 -12.29
C HIS A 59 8.07 -4.06 -12.28
N PHE A 60 7.77 -2.88 -12.82
CA PHE A 60 6.40 -2.42 -13.02
C PHE A 60 5.89 -2.83 -14.41
N LEU A 61 4.90 -3.73 -14.46
CA LEU A 61 4.31 -4.24 -15.69
C LEU A 61 2.81 -3.90 -15.72
N GLY A 62 2.44 -2.92 -16.53
CA GLY A 62 1.04 -2.56 -16.79
C GLY A 62 0.56 -3.17 -18.11
N ASN A 63 -0.68 -3.69 -18.14
CA ASN A 63 -1.31 -4.19 -19.37
C ASN A 63 -1.78 -3.05 -20.30
N VAL A 64 -1.97 -1.86 -19.73
CA VAL A 64 -2.38 -0.65 -20.44
C VAL A 64 -1.46 0.49 -20.02
N PRO A 65 -1.17 1.45 -20.92
CA PRO A 65 -0.30 2.57 -20.59
C PRO A 65 -0.95 3.55 -19.62
N GLU A 66 -2.27 3.72 -19.71
CA GLU A 66 -3.07 4.65 -18.92
C GLU A 66 -4.46 4.06 -18.69
N LEU A 67 -5.04 4.35 -17.53
CA LEU A 67 -6.40 4.00 -17.13
C LEU A 67 -6.92 5.05 -16.14
N VAL A 68 -7.87 5.88 -16.59
CA VAL A 68 -8.64 6.74 -15.68
C VAL A 68 -9.75 5.93 -15.03
N MET A 69 -9.73 5.86 -13.70
CA MET A 69 -10.77 5.16 -12.92
C MET A 69 -10.95 5.79 -11.54
N ASP A 70 -12.02 5.40 -10.87
CA ASP A 70 -12.24 5.72 -9.47
C ASP A 70 -11.40 4.81 -8.58
N TYR A 71 -10.55 5.40 -7.74
CA TYR A 71 -9.77 4.66 -6.74
C TYR A 71 -9.54 5.50 -5.49
N ASP A 72 -9.33 4.84 -4.36
CA ASP A 72 -8.92 5.50 -3.11
C ASP A 72 -7.39 5.44 -2.99
N PRO A 73 -6.67 6.56 -3.09
CA PRO A 73 -5.20 6.58 -3.06
C PRO A 73 -4.64 5.99 -1.77
N GLU A 74 -5.24 6.30 -0.62
CA GLU A 74 -4.76 5.83 0.68
C GLU A 74 -4.90 4.31 0.79
N LYS A 75 -6.03 3.76 0.33
CA LYS A 75 -6.23 2.30 0.32
C LYS A 75 -5.30 1.61 -0.67
N LEU A 76 -5.07 2.17 -1.86
CA LEU A 76 -4.14 1.60 -2.83
C LEU A 76 -2.70 1.59 -2.31
N LEU A 77 -2.21 2.70 -1.73
CA LEU A 77 -0.89 2.75 -1.10
C LEU A 77 -0.75 1.66 -0.04
N ARG A 78 -1.77 1.50 0.82
CA ARG A 78 -1.76 0.46 1.85
C ARG A 78 -1.73 -0.95 1.27
N ILE A 79 -2.52 -1.22 0.23
CA ILE A 79 -2.54 -2.52 -0.45
C ILE A 79 -1.15 -2.81 -1.03
N VAL A 80 -0.58 -1.87 -1.79
CA VAL A 80 0.74 -2.03 -2.42
C VAL A 80 1.83 -2.21 -1.36
N SER A 81 1.86 -1.39 -0.30
CA SER A 81 2.81 -1.54 0.81
C SER A 81 2.71 -2.91 1.46
N ASN A 82 1.50 -3.39 1.76
CA ASN A 82 1.31 -4.72 2.36
C ASN A 82 1.76 -5.84 1.44
N LEU A 83 1.59 -5.71 0.12
CA LEU A 83 2.03 -6.71 -0.84
C LEU A 83 3.56 -6.72 -0.96
N LEU A 84 4.19 -5.55 -1.00
CA LEU A 84 5.65 -5.45 -1.10
C LEU A 84 6.35 -5.85 0.19
N ASP A 85 5.85 -5.43 1.37
CA ASP A 85 6.44 -5.82 2.66
C ASP A 85 6.40 -7.33 2.91
N ASN A 86 5.42 -8.03 2.33
CA ASN A 86 5.25 -9.47 2.43
C ASN A 86 5.96 -10.27 1.31
N ALA A 87 6.48 -9.61 0.28
CA ALA A 87 7.25 -10.24 -0.80
C ALA A 87 8.69 -10.53 -0.34
#